data_AF-A0AAE4FCJ0-F1
#
_entry.id   AF-A0AAE4FCJ0-F1
#
_cell.length_a   1.000
_cell.length_b   1.000
_cell.length_c   1.000
_cell.angle_alpha   90.00
_cell.angle_beta   90.00
_cell.angle_gamma   90.00
#
_symmetry.space_group_name_H-M   'P 1'
#
loop_
_entity.id
_entity.type
_entity.pdbx_description
1 polymer ?
#
loop_
_entity_poly.entity_id
_entity_poly.type
_entity_poly.pdbx_seq_one_letter_code
_entity_poly.pdbx_strand_id
1 'polypeptide(L)' 'MSDTSKQESPWFKTSDLADRYEVKPHTIRVWAGNGKQRREGFPKPKFKSKELIFLKQDIFDWENGKQF' A
#
# COMPACT_ATOMS: atom_id res chain seq x y z
N MET A 1 -1.66 34.26 0.84
CA MET A 1 -0.92 32.99 0.98
C MET A 1 -1.89 31.88 0.65
N SER A 2 -1.67 31.16 -0.45
CA SER A 2 -2.61 30.17 -0.96
C SER A 2 -2.34 28.83 -0.28
N ASP A 3 -2.87 28.66 0.93
CA ASP A 3 -2.74 27.41 1.67
C ASP A 3 -3.68 26.37 1.06
N THR A 4 -3.19 25.74 0.00
CA THR A 4 -3.89 24.66 -0.70
C THR A 4 -3.58 23.38 0.08
N SER A 5 -4.29 23.18 1.19
CA SER A 5 -4.33 21.89 1.88
C SER A 5 -5.00 20.87 0.95
N LYS A 6 -4.24 20.37 -0.03
CA LYS A 6 -4.57 19.14 -0.73
C LYS A 6 -4.67 18.07 0.34
N GLN A 7 -5.90 17.74 0.76
CA GLN A 7 -6.14 16.54 1.55
C GLN A 7 -5.49 15.40 0.80
N GLU A 8 -4.39 14.88 1.36
CA GLU A 8 -3.76 13.73 0.78
C GLU A 8 -4.76 12.59 0.78
N SER A 9 -4.93 11.93 -0.36
CA SER A 9 -5.76 10.73 -0.46
C SER A 9 -5.36 9.76 0.66
N PRO A 10 -6.32 9.16 1.40
CA PRO A 10 -6.02 8.19 2.46
C PRO A 10 -5.59 6.83 1.90
N TRP A 11 -5.41 6.74 0.58
CA TRP A 11 -5.13 5.53 -0.16
C TRP A 11 -3.74 5.56 -0.78
N PHE A 12 -3.07 4.41 -0.75
CA PHE A 12 -1.97 4.08 -1.65
C PHE A 12 -2.45 3.17 -2.76
N LYS A 13 -2.00 3.42 -3.99
CA LYS A 13 -2.13 2.51 -5.12
C LYS A 13 -0.90 1.60 -5.21
N THR A 14 -0.98 0.64 -6.13
CA THR A 14 0.12 -0.28 -6.40
C THR A 14 1.36 0.47 -6.90
N SER A 15 1.21 1.46 -7.78
CA SER A 15 2.29 2.35 -8.20
C SER A 15 2.93 3.06 -7.02
N ASP A 16 2.13 3.64 -6.13
CA ASP A 16 2.64 4.45 -5.02
C ASP A 16 3.51 3.60 -4.07
N LEU A 17 3.08 2.36 -3.80
CA LEU A 17 3.87 1.42 -3.00
C LEU A 17 5.08 0.88 -3.76
N ALA A 18 4.98 0.70 -5.08
CA ALA A 18 6.09 0.27 -5.91
C ALA A 18 7.22 1.31 -5.87
N ASP A 19 6.86 2.59 -6.01
CA ASP A 19 7.80 3.70 -5.92
C ASP A 19 8.38 3.82 -4.50
N ARG A 20 7.53 3.75 -3.46
CA ARG A 20 7.95 3.84 -2.04
C ARG A 20 8.97 2.79 -1.63
N TYR A 21 8.82 1.55 -2.12
CA TYR A 21 9.69 0.43 -1.77
C TYR A 21 10.75 0.14 -2.84
N GLU A 22 10.85 0.98 -3.89
CA GLU A 22 11.76 0.82 -5.02
C GLU A 22 11.66 -0.56 -5.70
N VAL A 23 10.43 -1.05 -5.87
CA VAL A 23 10.14 -2.34 -6.52
C VAL A 23 9.22 -2.16 -7.73
N LYS A 24 9.06 -3.21 -8.53
CA LYS A 24 8.09 -3.20 -9.63
C LYS A 24 6.65 -3.33 -9.07
N PRO A 25 5.63 -2.73 -9.70
CA PRO A 25 4.22 -2.92 -9.32
C PRO A 25 3.76 -4.39 -9.28
N HIS A 26 4.39 -5.26 -10.07
CA HIS A 26 4.16 -6.70 -10.00
C HIS A 26 4.54 -7.30 -8.63
N THR A 27 5.65 -6.84 -8.04
CA THR A 27 6.11 -7.27 -6.72
C THR A 27 5.08 -6.99 -5.63
N ILE A 28 4.48 -5.79 -5.63
CA ILE A 28 3.42 -5.42 -4.68
C ILE A 28 2.20 -6.34 -4.81
N ARG A 29 1.82 -6.70 -6.04
CA ARG A 29 0.73 -7.67 -6.28
C ARG A 29 1.06 -9.06 -5.73
N VAL A 30 2.29 -9.53 -5.90
CA VAL A 30 2.76 -10.80 -5.31
C VAL A 30 2.74 -10.73 -3.79
N TRP A 31 3.20 -9.62 -3.20
CA TRP A 31 3.20 -9.39 -1.75
C TRP A 31 1.80 -9.47 -1.17
N ALA A 32 0.83 -8.74 -1.73
CA ALA A 32 -0.56 -8.71 -1.27
C ALA A 32 -1.33 -10.05 -1.45
N GLY A 33 -0.82 -10.95 -2.29
CA GLY A 33 -1.39 -12.29 -2.49
C GLY A 33 -0.75 -13.32 -1.59
N ASN A 34 0.09 -14.18 -2.18
CA ASN A 34 0.73 -15.31 -1.49
C ASN A 34 2.16 -15.02 -1.01
N GLY A 35 2.68 -13.82 -1.26
CA GLY A 35 4.02 -13.41 -0.87
C GLY A 35 4.08 -12.94 0.58
N LYS A 36 4.49 -11.68 0.77
CA LYS A 36 4.63 -11.07 2.09
C LYS A 36 3.35 -11.08 2.92
N GLN A 37 2.16 -11.11 2.33
CA GLN A 37 0.94 -11.16 3.13
C GLN A 37 0.87 -12.43 3.99
N ARG A 38 1.23 -13.58 3.41
CA ARG A 38 1.24 -14.85 4.15
C ARG A 38 2.39 -14.96 5.14
N ARG A 39 3.54 -14.33 4.87
CA ARG A 39 4.79 -14.51 5.65
C ARG A 39 4.99 -13.43 6.72
N GLU A 40 4.59 -12.21 6.43
CA GLU A 40 4.91 -10.99 7.16
C GLU A 40 3.65 -10.15 7.47
N GLY A 41 2.45 -10.61 7.08
CA GLY A 41 1.22 -9.87 7.31
C GLY A 41 1.10 -8.56 6.52
N PHE A 42 1.65 -8.49 5.30
CA PHE A 42 1.49 -7.34 4.40
C PHE A 42 0.02 -6.96 4.07
N PRO A 43 -0.40 -5.70 4.27
CA PRO A 43 -1.79 -5.26 4.15
C PRO A 43 -2.54 -5.77 2.92
N LYS A 44 -3.78 -6.22 3.11
CA LYS A 44 -4.68 -6.56 2.00
C LYS A 44 -5.24 -5.30 1.37
N PRO A 45 -5.37 -5.26 0.03
CA PRO A 45 -5.99 -4.13 -0.63
C PRO A 45 -7.48 -4.05 -0.28
N LYS A 46 -7.98 -2.84 -0.01
CA LYS A 46 -9.40 -2.58 0.21
C LYS A 46 -10.20 -2.66 -1.10
N PHE A 47 -9.58 -2.25 -2.21
CA PHE A 47 -10.20 -2.30 -3.52
C PHE A 47 -9.27 -2.93 -4.56
N LYS A 48 -9.87 -3.67 -5.49
CA LYS A 48 -9.18 -4.30 -6.63
C LYS A 48 -9.78 -3.71 -7.90
N SER A 49 -9.09 -2.75 -8.50
CA SER A 49 -9.45 -2.17 -9.80
C SER A 49 -8.31 -2.44 -10.79
N LYS A 50 -7.98 -1.48 -11.66
CA LYS A 50 -6.76 -1.49 -12.48
C LYS A 50 -5.49 -1.61 -11.61
N GLU A 51 -5.54 -1.06 -10.41
CA GLU A 51 -4.52 -1.20 -9.37
C GLU A 51 -5.15 -1.71 -8.08
N LEU A 52 -4.31 -2.33 -7.25
CA LEU A 52 -4.64 -2.62 -5.87
C LEU A 52 -4.57 -1.32 -5.06
N ILE A 53 -5.59 -1.06 -4.26
CA ILE A 53 -5.71 0.14 -3.43
C ILE A 53 -5.66 -0.28 -1.96
N PHE A 54 -4.74 0.32 -1.21
CA PHE A 54 -4.44 0.05 0.18
C PHE A 54 -4.74 1.28 1.03
N LEU A 55 -5.18 1.07 2.28
CA LEU A 55 -5.31 2.17 3.23
C LEU A 55 -3.92 2.60 3.69
N LYS A 56 -3.63 3.91 3.68
CA LYS A 56 -2.33 4.44 4.15
C LYS A 56 -2.01 3.98 5.56
N GLN A 57 -3.00 4.05 6.45
CA GLN A 57 -2.83 3.62 7.84
C GLN A 57 -2.43 2.15 7.95
N ASP A 58 -3.03 1.25 7.16
CA ASP A 58 -2.67 -0.18 7.22
C ASP A 58 -1.21 -0.40 6.78
N ILE A 59 -0.75 0.35 5.78
CA ILE A 59 0.64 0.32 5.32
C ILE A 59 1.58 0.81 6.41
N PHE A 60 1.29 1.94 7.05
CA PHE A 60 2.11 2.47 8.13
C PHE A 60 2.11 1.55 9.36
N ASP A 61 0.96 1.00 9.74
CA ASP A 61 0.89 0.04 10.83
C ASP A 61 1.77 -1.19 10.53
N TRP A 62 1.77 -1.68 9.29
CA TRP A 62 2.61 -2.80 8.87
C TRP A 62 4.10 -2.46 8.88
N GLU A 63 4.47 -1.26 8.41
CA GLU A 63 5.84 -0.75 8.52
C GLU A 63 6.30 -0.63 9.98
N ASN A 64 5.37 -0.42 10.92
CA ASN A 64 5.60 -0.41 12.37
C ASN A 64 5.51 -1.82 13.01
N GLY A 65 5.38 -2.89 12.21
CA GLY A 65 5.46 -4.28 12.67
C GLY A 65 4.12 -4.97 12.91
N LYS A 66 2.98 -4.33 12.64
CA LYS A 66 1.67 -5.01 12.69
C LYS A 66 1.54 -6.00 11.54
N GLN A 67 0.94 -7.16 11.81
CA GLN A 67 0.66 -8.18 10.79
C GLN A 67 -0.85 -8.26 10.51
N PHE A 68 -1.24 -8.42 9.24
CA PHE A 68 -2.62 -8.39 8.73
C PHE A 68 -3.13 -9.71 8.13
#